data_AF-A0A0F9ARJ4-F1
#
_entry.id   AF-A0A0F9ARJ4-F1
#
_cell.length_a   1.000
_cell.length_b   1.000
_cell.length_c   1.000
_cell.angle_alpha   90.00
_cell.angle_beta   90.00
_cell.angle_gamma   90.00
#
_symmetry.space_group_name_H-M   'P 1'
#
loop_
_entity.id
_entity.type
_entity.pdbx_description
1 polymer ?
#
loop_
_entity_poly.entity_id
_entity_poly.type
_entity_poly.pdbx_seq_one_letter_code
_entity_poly.pdbx_strand_id
1 'polypeptide(L)' 'MRDLELQSYTYPERVDRTDISGALGDSHLVKMWLSGRPDNTVRAYHSDISGFRLHICKPIRQVTAADLI' A
#
# COMPACT_ATOMS: atom_id res chain seq x y z
N MET A 1 35.18 -12.51 15.63
CA MET A 1 34.19 -13.04 14.67
C MET A 1 32.86 -13.08 15.41
N ARG A 2 31.89 -12.25 15.03
CA ARG A 2 30.53 -12.30 15.57
C ARG A 2 29.67 -13.01 14.54
N ASP A 3 29.17 -14.17 14.91
CA ASP A 3 28.28 -14.99 14.10
C ASP A 3 27.01 -14.19 13.81
N LEU A 4 26.85 -13.81 12.54
CA LEU A 4 25.61 -13.27 12.02
C LEU A 4 24.65 -14.44 11.83
N GLU A 5 23.96 -14.81 12.90
CA GLU A 5 22.77 -15.64 12.77
C GLU A 5 21.79 -14.92 11.85
N LEU A 6 21.73 -15.39 10.60
CA LEU A 6 20.69 -15.10 9.64
C LEU A 6 19.37 -15.60 10.24
N GLN A 7 18.78 -14.79 11.12
CA GLN A 7 17.39 -14.95 11.50
C GLN A 7 16.59 -14.82 10.22
N SER A 8 16.16 -15.98 9.72
CA SER A 8 15.17 -16.10 8.66
C SER A 8 13.94 -15.32 9.12
N TYR A 9 13.79 -14.10 8.61
CA TYR A 9 12.58 -13.32 8.77
C TYR A 9 11.49 -14.07 8.02
N THR A 10 10.77 -14.93 8.74
CA THR A 10 9.58 -15.60 8.24
C THR A 10 8.55 -14.52 7.98
N TYR A 11 8.36 -14.15 6.71
CA TYR A 11 7.20 -13.39 6.31
C TYR A 11 5.97 -14.15 6.80
N PRO A 12 5.09 -13.52 7.61
CA PRO A 12 3.89 -14.20 8.07
C PRO A 12 3.14 -14.71 6.84
N GLU A 13 2.76 -15.99 6.90
CA GLU A 13 2.02 -16.69 5.87
C GLU A 13 0.89 -15.80 5.35
N ARG A 14 0.97 -15.46 4.06
CA ARG A 14 -0.04 -14.76 3.26
C ARG A 14 -0.72 -13.62 4.03
N VAL A 15 -0.19 -12.41 3.87
CA VAL A 15 -1.04 -11.22 3.93
C VAL A 15 -2.19 -11.51 2.99
N ASP A 16 -3.36 -11.81 3.55
CA ASP A 16 -4.59 -12.02 2.79
C ASP A 16 -4.66 -10.86 1.80
N ARG A 17 -4.45 -11.17 0.52
CA ARG A 17 -4.37 -10.14 -0.50
C ARG A 17 -5.78 -9.61 -0.57
N THR A 18 -6.04 -8.54 0.16
CA THR A 18 -7.35 -7.93 0.22
C THR A 18 -7.80 -7.76 -1.22
N ASP A 19 -8.86 -8.48 -1.60
CA ASP A 19 -9.34 -8.41 -2.97
C ASP A 19 -9.89 -7.00 -3.17
N ILE A 20 -9.15 -6.22 -3.96
CA ILE A 20 -9.45 -4.82 -4.28
C ILE A 20 -10.05 -4.68 -5.69
N SER A 21 -10.30 -5.78 -6.40
CA SER A 21 -10.79 -5.76 -7.79
C SER A 21 -12.18 -5.10 -7.94
N GLY A 22 -13.00 -5.13 -6.89
CA GLY A 22 -14.32 -4.48 -6.83
C GLY A 22 -14.30 -2.98 -6.51
N ALA A 23 -13.13 -2.33 -6.46
CA ALA A 23 -13.05 -0.91 -6.13
C ALA A 23 -13.71 -0.02 -7.21
N LEU A 24 -14.63 0.84 -6.79
CA LEU A 24 -15.38 1.75 -7.67
C LEU A 24 -14.63 3.07 -7.97
N GLY A 25 -13.47 3.28 -7.35
CA GLY A 25 -12.66 4.47 -7.49
C GLY A 25 -11.57 4.54 -6.43
N ASP A 26 -10.65 5.50 -6.56
CA ASP A 26 -9.42 5.56 -5.76
C ASP A 26 -9.68 5.63 -4.25
N SER A 27 -10.69 6.40 -3.81
CA SER A 27 -11.02 6.46 -2.38
C SER A 27 -11.55 5.12 -1.84
N HIS A 28 -12.32 4.38 -2.65
CA HIS A 28 -12.80 3.05 -2.28
C HIS A 28 -11.64 2.04 -2.28
N LEU A 29 -10.78 2.09 -3.30
CA LEU A 29 -9.57 1.29 -3.41
C LEU A 29 -8.67 1.43 -2.17
N VAL A 30 -8.39 2.67 -1.77
CA VAL A 30 -7.56 2.98 -0.59
C VAL A 30 -8.21 2.43 0.68
N LYS A 31 -9.52 2.61 0.84
CA LYS A 31 -10.26 2.08 1.99
C LYS A 31 -10.17 0.55 2.07
N MET A 32 -10.32 -0.15 0.93
CA MET A 32 -10.18 -1.60 0.87
C MET A 32 -8.75 -2.02 1.20
N TRP A 33 -7.75 -1.36 0.61
CA TRP A 33 -6.33 -1.65 0.85
C TRP A 33 -5.90 -1.48 2.31
N LEU A 34 -6.45 -0.47 2.99
CA LEU A 34 -6.15 -0.18 4.39
C LEU A 34 -7.06 -0.93 5.38
N SER A 35 -7.95 -1.79 4.90
CA SER A 35 -8.82 -2.59 5.75
C SER A 35 -8.00 -3.50 6.68
N GLY A 36 -8.35 -3.51 7.97
CA GLY A 36 -7.66 -4.31 8.99
C GLY A 36 -6.27 -3.80 9.39
N ARG A 37 -5.86 -2.60 8.95
CA ARG A 37 -4.61 -1.96 9.40
C ARG A 37 -4.82 -1.16 10.69
N PRO A 38 -3.79 -1.04 11.54
CA PRO A 38 -3.83 -0.18 12.72
C PRO A 38 -4.06 1.31 12.38
N ASP A 39 -4.71 2.06 13.27
CA ASP A 39 -5.10 3.46 13.03
C ASP A 39 -3.93 4.39 12.71
N ASN A 40 -2.76 4.18 13.34
CA ASN A 40 -1.55 4.96 13.05
C ASN A 40 -1.07 4.72 11.61
N THR A 41 -1.12 3.46 11.15
CA THR A 41 -0.80 3.05 9.78
C THR A 41 -1.79 3.67 8.81
N VAL A 42 -3.09 3.56 9.07
CA VAL A 42 -4.14 4.16 8.24
C VAL A 42 -3.91 5.66 8.05
N ARG A 43 -3.65 6.39 9.14
CA ARG A 43 -3.37 7.84 9.11
C ARG A 43 -2.13 8.18 8.30
N ALA A 44 -1.02 7.47 8.50
CA ALA A 44 0.21 7.71 7.77
C ALA A 44 -0.01 7.53 6.25
N TYR A 45 -0.59 6.39 5.86
CA TYR A 45 -0.85 6.10 4.45
C TYR A 45 -1.85 7.05 3.79
N HIS A 46 -2.85 7.55 4.53
CA HIS A 46 -3.75 8.58 3.99
C HIS A 46 -3.03 9.88 3.62
N SER A 47 -2.04 10.30 4.43
CA SER A 47 -1.21 11.46 4.12
C SER A 47 -0.41 11.24 2.84
N ASP A 48 0.27 10.09 2.76
CA ASP A 48 1.14 9.76 1.63
C ASP A 48 0.37 9.61 0.31
N ILE A 49 -0.78 8.93 0.34
CA ILE A 49 -1.65 8.80 -0.84
C ILE A 49 -2.17 10.15 -1.32
N SER A 50 -2.48 11.06 -0.38
CA SER A 50 -2.95 12.40 -0.75
C SER A 50 -1.86 13.16 -1.52
N GLY A 51 -0.61 13.10 -1.05
CA GLY A 51 0.54 13.67 -1.76
C GLY A 51 0.77 13.01 -3.13
N PHE A 52 0.70 11.68 -3.19
CA PHE A 52 0.84 10.93 -4.44
C PHE A 52 -0.21 11.31 -5.49
N ARG A 53 -1.49 11.41 -5.10
CA ARG A 53 -2.57 11.78 -6.02
C ARG A 53 -2.42 13.19 -6.57
N LEU A 54 -1.92 14.12 -5.74
CA LEU A 54 -1.60 15.49 -6.17
C LEU A 54 -0.39 15.54 -7.11
N HIS A 55 0.59 14.66 -6.93
CA HIS A 55 1.76 14.58 -7.80
C HIS A 55 1.42 13.99 -9.17
N ILE A 56 0.71 12.86 -9.20
CA ILE A 56 0.42 12.12 -10.43
C ILE A 56 -0.74 12.72 -11.23
N CYS A 57 -1.69 13.39 -10.57
CA CYS A 57 -2.85 14.06 -11.19
C CYS A 57 -3.70 13.15 -12.11
N LYS A 58 -3.66 11.83 -11.90
CA LYS A 58 -4.44 10.83 -12.65
C LYS A 58 -5.08 9.82 -11.68
N PRO A 59 -6.20 9.18 -12.07
CA PRO A 59 -6.75 8.05 -11.32
C PRO A 59 -5.71 6.95 -11.13
N ILE A 60 -5.64 6.33 -9.95
CA ILE A 60 -4.63 5.29 -9.61
C ILE A 60 -4.60 4.17 -10.65
N ARG A 61 -5.76 3.74 -11.15
CA ARG A 61 -5.88 2.70 -12.18
C ARG A 61 -5.27 3.05 -13.55
N GLN A 62 -4.97 4.32 -13.80
CA GLN A 62 -4.36 4.81 -15.04
C GLN A 62 -2.87 5.11 -14.87
N VAL A 63 -2.33 4.95 -13.66
CA VAL A 63 -0.92 5.17 -13.39
C VAL A 63 -0.10 4.06 -14.05
N THR A 64 0.89 4.47 -14.80
CA THR A 64 1.86 3.60 -15.47
C THR A 64 3.21 3.71 -14.77
N ALA A 65 4.12 2.78 -15.06
CA ALA A 65 5.49 2.85 -14.52
C ALA A 65 6.22 4.13 -14.95
N ALA A 66 5.88 4.71 -16.10
CA ALA A 66 6.48 5.94 -16.60
C ALA A 66 6.04 7.19 -15.79
N ASP A 67 4.93 7.12 -15.07
CA ASP A 67 4.47 8.22 -14.21
C ASP A 67 5.23 8.27 -12.86
N LEU A 68 6.06 7.26 -12.55
CA LEU A 68 6.77 7.12 -11.27
C LEU A 68 8.26 7.52 -11.34
N ILE A 69 8.71 8.03 -12.48
CA ILE A 69 10.11 8.40 -12.78
C ILE A 69 10.24 9.92 -12.74
#